data_AF-A0AAJ7SH31-F1
#
_entry.id   AF-A0AAJ7SH31-F1
#
_cell.length_a   1.000
_cell.length_b   1.000
_cell.length_c   1.000
_cell.angle_alpha   90.00
_cell.angle_beta   90.00
_cell.angle_gamma   90.00
#
_symmetry.space_group_name_H-M   'P 1'
#
loop_
_entity.id
_entity.type
_entity.pdbx_description
1 polymer ?
#
loop_
_entity_poly.entity_id
_entity_poly.type
_entity_poly.pdbx_seq_one_letter_code
_entity_poly.pdbx_strand_id
1 'polypeptide(L)'
;MFKQELKDIASRLPKHKLRFLSEGFLEKTFAFVVFSVCGIGMLYQVTFTIKNYLDYPSVVSSIIEKDAADFPAVTVCPESWFNLSQVCRYFPKNCSRKDVMHRYSIPKASVYAAWRYFGQPNIKKLFDCRMASQAEGCDPFDCESL
;
A
#
# COMPACT_ATOMS: atom_id res chain seq x y z
N MET A 1 55.07 28.75 -12.15
CA MET A 1 55.86 29.90 -11.65
C MET A 1 56.19 29.78 -10.17
N PHE A 2 55.23 29.53 -9.27
CA PHE A 2 55.45 29.41 -7.81
C PHE A 2 56.45 28.33 -7.33
N LYS A 3 56.63 27.23 -8.07
CA LYS A 3 57.56 26.15 -7.69
C LYS A 3 59.04 26.56 -7.78
N GLN A 4 59.39 27.53 -8.61
CA GLN A 4 60.79 27.96 -8.80
C GLN A 4 61.26 28.83 -7.62
N GLU A 5 60.42 29.80 -7.23
CA GLU A 5 60.62 30.70 -6.09
C GLU A 5 60.80 29.93 -4.77
N LEU A 6 59.99 28.89 -4.55
CA LEU A 6 60.08 28.05 -3.35
C LEU A 6 61.39 27.26 -3.26
N LYS A 7 61.97 26.88 -4.40
CA LYS A 7 63.25 26.16 -4.45
C LYS A 7 64.42 27.05 -4.07
N ASP A 8 64.36 28.31 -4.45
CA ASP A 8 65.42 29.29 -4.21
C ASP A 8 65.41 29.82 -2.77
N ILE A 9 64.23 29.90 -2.15
CA ILE A 9 64.10 30.24 -0.72
C ILE A 9 64.56 29.07 0.16
N ALA A 10 64.29 27.83 -0.24
CA ALA A 10 64.69 26.63 0.51
C ALA A 10 66.21 26.39 0.58
N SER A 11 66.97 26.90 -0.39
CA SER A 11 68.44 26.74 -0.43
C SER A 11 69.19 27.68 0.53
N ARG A 12 68.56 28.79 0.96
CA ARG A 12 69.15 29.81 1.86
C ARG A 12 68.81 29.63 3.34
N LEU A 13 67.89 28.72 3.68
CA LEU A 13 67.48 28.48 5.06
C LEU A 13 68.31 27.35 5.70
N PRO A 14 68.84 27.57 6.92
CA PRO A 14 69.62 26.54 7.61
C PRO A 14 68.73 25.31 7.87
N LYS A 15 69.25 24.11 7.59
CA LYS A 15 68.53 22.81 7.60
C LYS A 15 67.68 22.55 8.86
N HIS A 16 68.03 23.14 10.00
CA HIS A 16 67.27 23.00 11.25
C HIS A 16 65.90 23.72 11.21
N LYS A 17 65.79 24.87 10.54
CA LYS A 17 64.55 25.66 10.45
C LYS A 17 63.52 25.03 9.50
N LEU A 18 64.00 24.33 8.47
CA LEU A 18 63.17 23.60 7.51
C LEU A 18 62.49 22.37 8.13
N ARG A 19 63.16 21.66 9.06
CA ARG A 19 62.55 20.57 9.83
C ARG A 19 61.43 21.06 10.74
N PHE A 20 61.69 22.16 11.46
CA PHE A 20 60.72 22.74 12.39
C PHE A 20 59.44 23.25 11.70
N LEU A 21 59.61 23.84 10.50
CA LEU A 21 58.48 24.28 9.68
C LEU A 21 57.66 23.11 9.10
N SER A 22 58.28 21.98 8.77
CA SER A 22 57.54 20.84 8.23
C SER A 22 56.78 20.07 9.29
N GLU A 23 57.30 19.94 10.52
CA GLU A 23 56.63 19.26 11.63
C GLU A 23 55.34 19.99 12.05
N GLY A 24 55.40 21.32 12.22
CA GLY A 24 54.21 22.11 12.58
C GLY A 24 53.17 22.24 11.44
N PHE A 25 53.60 22.14 10.18
CA PHE A 25 52.67 22.14 9.04
C PHE A 25 51.97 20.79 8.86
N LEU A 26 52.67 19.68 9.10
CA LEU A 26 52.12 18.33 8.98
C LEU A 26 51.00 18.08 10.00
N GLU A 27 51.22 18.48 11.26
CA GLU A 27 50.25 18.28 12.34
C GLU A 27 48.95 19.06 12.10
N LYS A 28 49.07 20.33 11.70
CA LYS A 28 47.90 21.17 11.36
C LYS A 28 47.15 20.65 10.14
N THR A 29 47.87 20.14 9.14
CA THR A 29 47.26 19.56 7.93
C THR A 29 46.52 18.26 8.27
N PHE A 30 47.12 17.40 9.09
CA PHE A 30 46.48 16.16 9.55
C PHE A 30 45.21 16.46 10.36
N ALA A 31 45.28 17.38 11.32
CA ALA A 31 44.12 17.80 12.10
C ALA A 31 42.99 18.33 11.19
N PHE A 32 43.32 19.17 10.20
CA PHE A 32 42.36 19.70 9.25
C PHE A 32 41.67 18.61 8.41
N VAL A 33 42.43 17.62 7.95
CA VAL A 33 41.88 16.48 7.19
C VAL A 33 40.94 15.65 8.06
N VAL A 34 41.33 15.35 9.30
CA VAL A 34 40.48 14.60 10.24
C VAL A 34 39.18 15.34 10.53
N PHE A 35 39.26 16.65 10.82
CA PHE A 35 38.07 17.48 11.03
C PHE A 35 37.16 17.52 9.80
N SER A 36 37.75 17.63 8.61
CA SER A 36 36.99 17.65 7.35
C SER A 36 36.26 16.33 7.12
N VAL A 37 36.93 15.19 7.31
CA VAL A 37 36.32 13.86 7.17
C VAL A 37 35.20 13.66 8.19
N CYS A 38 35.42 14.04 9.45
CA CYS A 38 34.37 13.99 10.47
C CYS A 38 33.17 14.88 10.11
N GLY A 39 33.40 16.11 9.63
CA GLY A 39 32.34 17.02 9.24
C GLY A 39 31.48 16.49 8.09
N ILE A 40 32.11 15.91 7.06
CA ILE A 40 31.41 15.27 5.94
C ILE A 40 30.59 14.07 6.44
N GLY A 41 31.17 13.24 7.33
CA GLY A 41 30.47 12.11 7.92
C GLY A 41 29.21 12.51 8.70
N MET A 42 29.29 13.58 9.50
CA MET A 42 28.12 14.11 10.22
C MET A 42 27.04 14.62 9.27
N LEU A 43 27.41 15.39 8.25
CA LEU A 43 26.46 15.89 7.24
C LEU A 43 25.77 14.76 6.48
N TYR A 44 26.51 13.69 6.16
CA TYR A 44 25.96 12.51 5.50
C TYR A 44 24.92 11.81 6.39
N GLN A 45 25.23 11.58 7.66
CA GLN A 45 24.31 10.95 8.62
C GLN A 45 23.03 11.78 8.81
N VAL A 46 23.16 13.08 9.00
CA VAL A 46 22.00 13.99 9.15
C VAL A 46 21.10 13.93 7.91
N THR A 47 21.70 14.01 6.72
CA THR A 47 20.94 13.95 5.46
C THR A 47 20.22 12.61 5.30
N PHE A 48 20.88 11.50 5.66
CA PHE A 48 20.30 10.16 5.60
C PHE A 48 19.12 10.01 6.57
N THR A 49 19.25 10.49 7.80
CA THR A 49 18.17 10.46 8.79
C THR A 49 16.98 11.31 8.35
N ILE A 50 17.22 12.51 7.82
CA ILE A 50 16.15 13.38 7.29
C ILE A 50 15.41 12.68 6.14
N LYS A 51 16.12 12.04 5.22
CA LYS A 51 15.48 11.28 4.13
C LYS A 51 14.62 10.13 4.66
N ASN A 52 15.16 9.31 5.56
CA ASN A 52 14.38 8.20 6.14
C ASN A 52 13.17 8.69 6.93
N TYR A 53 13.27 9.85 7.58
CA TYR A 53 12.13 10.46 8.26
C TYR A 53 11.06 10.94 7.26
N LEU A 54 11.48 11.60 6.18
CA LEU A 54 10.57 12.12 5.15
C LEU A 54 9.96 11.03 4.25
N ASP A 55 10.60 9.87 4.15
CA ASP A 55 10.07 8.72 3.39
C ASP A 55 8.92 8.01 4.13
N TYR A 56 8.63 8.38 5.38
CA TYR A 56 7.59 7.80 6.24
C TYR A 56 7.48 6.28 6.11
N PRO A 57 8.55 5.50 6.35
CA PRO A 57 8.48 4.05 6.26
C PRO A 57 7.56 3.54 7.37
N SER A 58 6.33 3.18 7.01
CA SER A 58 5.38 2.60 7.95
C SER A 58 5.75 1.15 8.23
N VAL A 59 6.24 0.88 9.44
CA VAL A 59 6.42 -0.49 9.93
C VAL A 59 5.14 -0.89 10.65
N VAL A 60 4.34 -1.74 10.03
CA VAL A 60 3.14 -2.30 10.67
C VAL A 60 3.58 -3.50 11.50
N SER A 61 3.68 -3.32 12.82
CA SER A 61 3.84 -4.44 13.74
C SER A 61 2.49 -5.11 13.94
N SER A 62 2.30 -6.31 13.40
CA SER A 62 1.12 -7.13 13.68
C SER A 62 1.25 -7.71 15.09
N ILE A 63 0.77 -6.98 16.09
CA ILE A 63 0.54 -7.54 17.42
C ILE A 63 -0.76 -8.31 17.33
N ILE A 64 -0.70 -9.64 17.46
CA ILE A 64 -1.88 -10.50 17.47
C ILE A 64 -2.40 -10.50 18.91
N GLU A 65 -3.23 -9.53 19.25
CA GLU A 65 -4.02 -9.57 20.48
C GLU A 65 -5.14 -10.60 20.29
N LYS A 66 -5.10 -11.67 21.09
CA LYS A 66 -6.14 -12.69 21.16
C LYS A 66 -7.21 -12.28 22.19
N ASP A 67 -7.80 -11.11 22.00
CA ASP A 67 -8.99 -10.77 22.76
C ASP A 67 -10.21 -11.49 22.17
N ALA A 68 -11.26 -11.63 22.97
CA ALA A 68 -12.50 -12.27 22.56
C ALA A 68 -13.06 -11.56 21.32
N ALA A 69 -12.81 -12.14 20.15
CA ALA A 69 -13.18 -11.54 18.89
C ALA A 69 -14.71 -11.47 18.79
N ASP A 70 -15.25 -10.26 18.67
CA ASP A 70 -16.64 -10.07 18.33
C ASP A 70 -16.93 -10.73 16.98
N PHE A 71 -18.01 -11.50 16.95
CA PHE A 71 -18.41 -12.16 15.71
C PHE A 71 -18.82 -11.10 14.68
N PRO A 72 -18.25 -11.11 13.46
CA PRO A 72 -18.55 -10.08 12.49
C PRO A 72 -20.02 -10.18 12.07
N ALA A 73 -20.64 -9.04 11.81
CA ALA A 73 -21.96 -9.02 11.19
C ALA A 73 -21.88 -9.69 9.81
N VAL A 74 -22.67 -10.76 9.62
CA VAL A 74 -22.76 -11.47 8.35
C VAL A 74 -24.01 -11.01 7.62
N THR A 75 -23.83 -10.19 6.59
CA THR A 75 -24.93 -9.81 5.70
C THR A 75 -24.97 -10.77 4.51
N VAL A 76 -26.09 -11.48 4.35
CA VAL A 76 -26.32 -12.37 3.20
C VAL A 76 -27.34 -11.73 2.27
N CYS A 77 -26.92 -11.39 1.06
CA CYS A 77 -27.86 -11.03 -0.01
C CYS A 77 -28.36 -12.32 -0.66
N PRO A 78 -29.66 -12.66 -0.56
CA PRO A 78 -30.19 -13.81 -1.29
C PRO A 78 -30.08 -13.53 -2.79
N GLU A 79 -29.17 -14.22 -3.47
CA GLU A 79 -28.96 -14.03 -4.90
C GLU A 79 -30.12 -14.62 -5.72
N SER A 80 -31.23 -13.91 -5.84
CA SER A 80 -32.21 -14.18 -6.90
C SER A 80 -31.71 -13.60 -8.22
N TRP A 81 -30.76 -14.28 -8.85
CA TRP A 81 -30.13 -13.85 -10.12
C TRP A 81 -31.13 -13.59 -11.25
N PHE A 82 -32.27 -14.27 -11.22
CA PHE A 82 -33.32 -14.14 -12.22
C PHE A 82 -34.68 -14.49 -11.63
N ASN A 83 -35.68 -13.70 -12.00
CA ASN A 83 -37.07 -14.04 -11.78
C ASN A 83 -37.49 -15.10 -12.82
N LEU A 84 -37.51 -16.38 -12.42
CA LEU A 84 -37.89 -17.45 -13.34
C LEU A 84 -39.30 -17.28 -13.91
N SER A 85 -40.23 -16.71 -13.14
CA SER A 85 -41.57 -16.45 -13.64
C SER A 85 -41.56 -15.47 -14.82
N GLN A 86 -40.63 -14.52 -14.85
CA GLN A 86 -40.43 -13.63 -16.01
C GLN A 86 -39.73 -14.36 -17.16
N VAL A 87 -38.66 -15.11 -16.90
CA VAL A 87 -37.97 -15.89 -17.94
C VAL A 87 -38.91 -16.88 -18.64
N CYS A 88 -39.79 -17.53 -17.87
CA CYS A 88 -40.76 -18.49 -18.40
C CYS A 88 -41.87 -17.86 -19.24
N ARG A 89 -42.15 -16.56 -19.08
CA ARG A 89 -43.05 -15.84 -20.00
C ARG A 89 -42.43 -15.69 -21.38
N TYR A 90 -41.11 -15.50 -21.45
CA TYR A 90 -40.38 -15.38 -22.72
C TYR A 90 -40.01 -16.73 -23.33
N PHE A 91 -39.75 -17.77 -22.52
CA PHE A 91 -39.37 -19.11 -22.98
C PHE A 91 -40.32 -20.20 -22.44
N PRO A 92 -41.59 -20.24 -22.86
CA PRO A 92 -42.61 -21.11 -22.26
C PRO A 92 -42.33 -22.60 -22.45
N LYS A 93 -41.59 -22.99 -23.51
CA LYS A 93 -41.32 -24.39 -23.85
C LYS A 93 -40.33 -25.10 -22.91
N ASN A 94 -39.56 -24.34 -22.11
CA ASN A 94 -38.44 -24.88 -21.30
C ASN A 94 -38.61 -24.58 -19.80
N CYS A 95 -39.86 -24.52 -19.33
CA CYS A 95 -40.20 -24.18 -17.95
C CYS A 95 -40.92 -25.28 -17.19
N SER A 96 -40.72 -26.55 -17.59
CA SER A 96 -41.10 -27.66 -16.73
C SER A 96 -40.30 -27.63 -15.44
N ARG A 97 -40.86 -28.19 -14.36
CA ARG A 97 -40.16 -28.36 -13.08
C ARG A 97 -38.81 -29.07 -13.26
N LYS A 98 -38.74 -30.04 -14.19
CA LYS A 98 -37.50 -30.76 -14.53
C LYS A 98 -36.47 -29.84 -15.18
N ASP A 99 -36.91 -28.98 -16.10
CA ASP A 99 -36.03 -28.04 -16.80
C ASP A 99 -35.49 -27.01 -15.81
N VAL A 100 -36.35 -26.43 -14.98
CA VAL A 100 -35.94 -25.46 -13.95
C VAL A 100 -34.87 -26.05 -13.03
N MET A 101 -35.10 -27.26 -12.50
CA MET A 101 -34.15 -27.91 -11.59
C MET A 101 -32.82 -28.23 -12.27
N HIS A 102 -32.84 -28.73 -13.51
CA HIS A 102 -31.63 -28.96 -14.31
C HIS A 102 -30.86 -27.67 -14.59
N ARG A 103 -31.55 -26.54 -14.77
CA ARG A 103 -30.93 -25.24 -15.01
C ARG A 103 -30.29 -24.67 -13.74
N TYR A 104 -30.86 -24.94 -12.56
CA TYR A 104 -30.25 -24.59 -11.26
C TYR A 104 -28.99 -25.38 -10.94
N SER A 105 -28.82 -26.59 -11.48
CA SER A 105 -27.63 -27.42 -11.27
C SER A 105 -26.42 -27.07 -12.14
N ILE A 106 -26.58 -26.16 -13.12
CA ILE A 106 -25.50 -25.76 -14.04
C ILE A 106 -24.89 -24.42 -13.56
N PRO A 107 -23.55 -24.24 -13.65
CA PRO A 107 -22.91 -22.97 -13.31
C PRO A 107 -23.52 -21.78 -14.07
N LYS A 108 -24.10 -20.83 -13.33
CA LYS A 108 -24.90 -19.71 -13.88
C LYS A 108 -24.10 -18.74 -14.76
N ALA A 109 -22.77 -18.72 -14.62
CA ALA A 109 -21.91 -17.72 -15.22
C ALA A 109 -21.71 -17.88 -16.74
N SER A 110 -21.72 -19.10 -17.27
CA SER A 110 -21.30 -19.38 -18.65
C SER A 110 -22.46 -19.64 -19.63
N VAL A 111 -23.62 -20.11 -19.17
CA VAL A 111 -24.65 -20.67 -20.07
C VAL A 111 -25.88 -19.76 -20.26
N TYR A 112 -26.10 -18.76 -19.40
CA TYR A 112 -27.40 -18.06 -19.32
C TYR A 112 -27.33 -16.54 -19.46
N ALA A 113 -26.45 -16.02 -20.31
CA ALA A 113 -26.39 -14.58 -20.62
C ALA A 113 -27.75 -14.04 -21.11
N ALA A 114 -28.47 -14.79 -21.96
CA ALA A 114 -29.78 -14.40 -22.46
C ALA A 114 -30.85 -14.34 -21.34
N TRP A 115 -30.79 -15.23 -20.35
CA TRP A 115 -31.78 -15.23 -19.27
C TRP A 115 -31.57 -14.08 -18.31
N ARG A 116 -30.34 -13.56 -18.17
CA ARG A 116 -30.11 -12.31 -17.44
C ARG A 116 -30.91 -11.18 -18.05
N TYR A 117 -30.95 -11.07 -19.37
CA TYR A 117 -31.67 -9.99 -20.04
C TYR A 117 -33.19 -10.00 -19.74
N PHE A 118 -33.82 -11.19 -19.72
CA PHE A 118 -35.28 -11.30 -19.52
C PHE A 118 -35.71 -11.55 -18.07
N GLY A 119 -34.80 -12.06 -17.24
CA GLY A 119 -35.05 -12.43 -15.86
C GLY A 119 -34.46 -11.46 -14.85
N GLN A 120 -33.67 -10.46 -15.29
CA GLN A 120 -33.10 -9.48 -14.39
C GLN A 120 -34.23 -8.83 -13.57
N PRO A 121 -34.16 -8.89 -12.22
CA PRO A 121 -35.02 -8.04 -11.42
C PRO A 121 -34.78 -6.60 -11.84
N ASN A 122 -35.82 -5.75 -11.71
CA ASN A 122 -35.70 -4.33 -11.99
C ASN A 122 -34.41 -3.81 -11.32
N ILE A 123 -33.58 -3.07 -12.05
CA ILE A 123 -32.28 -2.60 -11.56
C ILE A 123 -32.42 -1.89 -10.22
N LYS A 124 -33.53 -1.18 -10.00
CA LYS A 124 -33.86 -0.58 -8.68
C LYS A 124 -33.88 -1.62 -7.55
N LYS A 125 -34.49 -2.78 -7.78
CA LYS A 125 -34.55 -3.91 -6.84
C LYS A 125 -33.24 -4.65 -6.62
N LEU A 126 -32.23 -4.46 -7.48
CA LEU A 126 -30.88 -4.96 -7.21
C LEU A 126 -30.18 -4.13 -6.12
N PHE A 127 -30.65 -2.90 -5.90
CA PHE A 127 -30.15 -1.99 -4.86
C PHE A 127 -31.05 -1.96 -3.62
N ASP A 128 -32.24 -2.56 -3.67
CA ASP A 128 -33.10 -2.86 -2.50
C ASP A 128 -32.46 -3.98 -1.66
N CYS A 129 -31.38 -3.64 -0.97
CA CYS A 129 -30.78 -4.53 0.00
C CYS A 129 -31.55 -4.39 1.31
N ARG A 130 -32.51 -5.28 1.54
CA ARG A 130 -33.13 -5.46 2.85
C ARG A 130 -32.11 -6.09 3.79
N MET A 131 -31.36 -5.24 4.49
CA MET A 131 -30.40 -5.71 5.47
C MET A 131 -31.18 -6.27 6.65
N ALA A 132 -30.98 -7.56 6.90
CA ALA A 132 -31.46 -8.22 8.10
C ALA A 132 -30.23 -8.63 8.91
N SER A 133 -30.12 -8.10 10.13
CA SER A 133 -29.10 -8.49 11.09
C SER A 133 -29.70 -9.44 12.12
N GLN A 134 -28.89 -10.39 12.61
CA GLN A 134 -29.28 -11.25 13.72
C GLN A 134 -28.88 -10.67 15.09
N ALA A 135 -28.24 -9.49 15.12
CA ALA A 135 -27.84 -8.84 16.35
C ALA A 135 -29.07 -8.30 17.11
N GLU A 136 -29.12 -8.55 18.42
CA GLU A 136 -30.16 -7.98 19.28
C GLU A 136 -30.09 -6.45 19.24
N GLY A 137 -31.20 -5.80 18.83
CA GLY A 137 -31.31 -4.33 18.74
C GLY A 137 -31.03 -3.72 17.37
N CYS A 138 -30.78 -4.51 16.32
CA CYS A 138 -30.65 -4.01 14.95
C CYS A 138 -31.90 -4.34 14.14
N ASP A 139 -32.80 -3.36 14.00
CA ASP A 139 -33.99 -3.51 13.15
C ASP A 139 -33.60 -3.61 11.67
N PRO A 140 -34.31 -4.44 10.88
CA PRO A 140 -34.05 -4.54 9.46
C PRO A 140 -34.34 -3.20 8.78
N PHE A 141 -33.41 -2.74 7.95
CA PHE A 141 -33.53 -1.49 7.19
C PHE A 141 -33.31 -1.73 5.70
N ASP A 142 -33.95 -0.90 4.88
CA ASP A 142 -33.79 -0.93 3.42
C ASP A 142 -32.83 0.19 3.01
N CYS A 143 -31.97 -0.07 2.03
CA CYS A 143 -30.98 0.88 1.56
C CYS A 143 -31.54 1.97 0.61
N GLU A 144 -32.87 2.01 0.38
CA GLU A 144 -33.47 3.10 -0.38
C GLU A 144 -33.36 4.43 0.40
N SER A 145 -32.87 5.46 -0.28
CA SER A 145 -32.56 6.78 0.26
C SER A 145 -33.72 7.42 1.01
N LEU A 146 -33.40 7.99 2.18
CA LEU A 146 -34.11 9.11 2.82
C LEU A 146 -34.41 10.25 1.82
#